data_AF-A0A6L8GD90-F1
#
_entry.id   AF-A0A6L8GD90-F1
#
_cell.length_a   1.000
_cell.length_b   1.000
_cell.length_c   1.000
_cell.angle_alpha   90.00
_cell.angle_beta   90.00
_cell.angle_gamma   90.00
#
_symmetry.space_group_name_H-M   'P 1'
#
loop_
_entity.id
_entity.type
_entity.pdbx_description
1 polymer ?
#
loop_
_entity_poly.entity_id
_entity_poly.type
_entity_poly.pdbx_seq_one_letter_code
_entity_poly.pdbx_strand_id
1 'polypeptide(L)'
;MSVEEVCGRDQSPSPPAVAASVARRVFEDYGADYRRAEEYELDFLITPELGGTADARNLWPQPYGATRWNAYVKDELEQLFQRLVCEGAIDISTAQREMATDWIAAYRRYFH
;
A
#
# COMPACT_ATOMS: atom_id res chain seq x y z
N MET A 1 0.92 -13.29 10.55
CA MET A 1 1.93 -12.24 10.78
C MET A 1 1.70 -11.64 12.15
N SER A 2 2.74 -11.43 12.95
CA SER A 2 2.69 -10.87 14.31
C SER A 2 3.03 -9.38 14.35
N VAL A 3 2.71 -8.71 15.46
CA VAL A 3 3.11 -7.31 15.71
C VAL A 3 4.63 -7.16 15.70
N GLU A 4 5.36 -8.15 16.21
CA GLU A 4 6.83 -8.15 16.20
C GLU A 4 7.41 -8.17 14.78
N GLU A 5 6.80 -8.92 13.86
CA GLU A 5 7.19 -8.94 12.45
C GLU A 5 6.87 -7.62 11.73
N VAL A 6 5.80 -6.93 12.13
CA VAL A 6 5.41 -5.60 11.61
C VAL A 6 6.36 -4.51 12.11
N CYS A 7 6.71 -4.55 13.40
CA CYS A 7 7.43 -3.49 14.08
C CYS A 7 8.95 -3.66 14.09
N GLY A 8 9.43 -4.84 13.69
CA GLY A 8 10.85 -5.10 13.45
C GLY A 8 11.33 -4.71 12.05
N ARG A 9 10.42 -4.33 11.14
CA ARG A 9 10.78 -3.79 9.82
C ARG A 9 11.09 -2.30 9.96
N ASP A 10 12.22 -1.85 9.41
CA ASP A 10 12.49 -0.42 9.27
C ASP A 10 11.31 0.24 8.52
N GLN A 11 11.08 1.54 8.74
CA GLN A 11 9.97 2.29 8.12
C GLN A 11 10.12 2.48 6.60
N SER A 12 11.17 1.90 5.99
CA SER A 12 11.49 2.09 4.56
C SER A 12 12.41 1.02 3.96
N PRO A 13 12.13 -0.29 4.02
CA PRO A 13 12.60 -1.14 2.93
C PRO A 13 11.84 -0.70 1.69
N SER A 14 12.56 -0.40 0.59
CA SER A 14 11.90 -0.32 -0.72
C SER A 14 11.02 -1.57 -0.90
N PRO A 15 9.80 -1.44 -1.45
CA PRO A 15 8.93 -2.59 -1.63
C PRO A 15 9.68 -3.72 -2.33
N PRO A 16 9.41 -4.98 -1.99
CA PRO A 16 10.09 -6.10 -2.61
C PRO A 16 9.98 -5.98 -4.13
N ALA A 17 11.11 -6.16 -4.82
CA ALA A 17 11.15 -5.99 -6.27
C ALA A 17 10.10 -6.90 -6.94
N VAL A 18 9.10 -6.28 -7.57
CA VAL A 18 8.09 -7.01 -8.33
C VAL A 18 8.66 -7.34 -9.71
N ALA A 19 8.58 -8.61 -10.11
CA ALA A 19 9.03 -9.03 -11.43
C ALA A 19 8.27 -8.25 -12.53
N ALA A 20 8.97 -7.81 -13.57
CA ALA A 20 8.37 -7.02 -14.65
C ALA A 20 7.18 -7.74 -15.35
N SER A 21 7.19 -9.08 -15.37
CA SER A 21 6.07 -9.88 -15.87
C SER A 21 4.80 -9.75 -15.01
N VAL A 22 4.96 -9.68 -13.68
CA VAL A 22 3.86 -9.45 -12.73
C VAL A 22 3.37 -8.01 -12.87
N ALA A 23 4.28 -7.03 -12.93
CA ALA A 23 3.93 -5.63 -13.11
C ALA A 23 3.10 -5.41 -14.39
N ARG A 24 3.54 -5.96 -15.53
CA ARG A 24 2.80 -5.87 -16.79
C ARG A 24 1.40 -6.48 -16.67
N ARG A 25 1.29 -7.65 -16.05
CA ARG A 25 0.00 -8.32 -15.85
C ARG A 25 -0.95 -7.47 -15.02
N VAL A 26 -0.46 -6.85 -13.94
CA VAL A 26 -1.27 -5.94 -13.11
C VAL A 26 -1.75 -4.75 -13.93
N PHE A 27 -0.87 -4.06 -14.68
CA PHE A 27 -1.30 -2.94 -15.53
C PHE A 27 -2.37 -3.35 -16.56
N GLU A 28 -2.20 -4.51 -17.20
CA GLU A 28 -3.20 -5.07 -18.13
C GLU A 28 -4.55 -5.34 -17.45
N ASP A 29 -4.54 -5.96 -16.26
CA ASP A 29 -5.75 -6.29 -15.50
C ASP A 29 -6.54 -5.03 -15.08
N TYR A 30 -5.85 -3.90 -14.87
CA TYR A 30 -6.46 -2.60 -14.55
C TYR A 30 -6.74 -1.72 -15.79
N GLY A 31 -6.45 -2.20 -17.00
CA GLY A 31 -6.64 -1.42 -18.24
C GLY A 31 -5.71 -0.21 -18.36
N ALA A 32 -4.59 -0.20 -17.62
CA ALA A 32 -3.59 0.85 -17.65
C ALA A 32 -2.49 0.56 -18.67
N ASP A 33 -1.91 1.60 -19.27
CA ASP A 33 -0.82 1.46 -20.24
C ASP A 33 0.52 1.27 -19.52
N TYR A 34 1.06 0.06 -19.56
CA TYR A 34 2.37 -0.26 -18.96
C TYR A 34 3.53 0.58 -19.53
N ARG A 35 3.39 1.20 -20.72
CA ARG A 35 4.41 2.12 -21.27
C ARG A 35 4.53 3.43 -20.49
N ARG A 36 3.57 3.72 -19.62
CA ARG A 36 3.52 4.88 -18.74
C ARG A 36 3.75 4.49 -17.28
N ALA A 37 4.36 3.32 -17.04
CA ALA A 37 4.53 2.78 -15.68
C ALA A 37 5.28 3.75 -14.75
N GLU A 38 6.13 4.62 -15.28
CA GLU A 38 6.82 5.68 -14.54
C GLU A 38 5.90 6.76 -13.95
N GLU A 39 4.66 6.86 -14.42
CA GLU A 39 3.65 7.78 -13.87
C GLU A 39 2.89 7.17 -12.67
N TYR A 40 3.15 5.90 -12.37
CA TYR A 40 2.46 5.13 -11.35
C TYR A 40 3.45 4.45 -10.41
N GLU A 41 3.04 4.31 -9.17
CA GLU A 41 3.58 3.29 -8.30
C GLU A 41 2.88 1.97 -8.57
N LEU A 42 3.63 0.87 -8.61
CA LEU A 42 3.02 -0.45 -8.49
C LEU A 42 2.80 -0.73 -7.00
N ASP A 43 1.65 -0.28 -6.52
CA ASP A 43 1.38 -0.13 -5.11
C ASP A 43 0.62 -1.34 -4.54
N PHE A 44 0.80 -1.57 -3.25
CA PHE A 44 0.16 -2.62 -2.49
C PHE A 44 -1.18 -2.13 -1.91
N LEU A 45 -2.23 -2.95 -2.01
CA LEU A 45 -3.50 -2.66 -1.33
C LEU A 45 -3.33 -2.76 0.19
N ILE A 46 -2.64 -3.81 0.66
CA ILE A 46 -2.12 -3.93 2.02
C ILE A 46 -0.60 -3.89 1.91
N THR A 47 0.04 -2.90 2.52
CA THR A 47 1.50 -2.76 2.46
C THR A 47 2.25 -3.95 3.12
N PRO A 48 3.48 -4.30 2.70
CA PRO A 48 4.27 -5.34 3.34
C PRO A 48 4.48 -5.12 4.85
N GLU A 49 4.59 -3.88 5.31
CA GLU A 49 4.70 -3.52 6.73
C GLU A 49 3.46 -3.98 7.51
N LEU A 50 2.29 -4.03 6.87
CA LEU A 50 1.04 -4.57 7.42
C LEU A 50 0.76 -6.01 6.95
N GLY A 51 1.72 -6.64 6.27
CA GLY A 51 1.71 -8.06 5.91
C GLY A 51 1.06 -8.43 4.62
N GLY A 52 0.84 -7.45 3.75
CA GLY A 52 0.55 -7.78 2.38
C GLY A 52 1.75 -8.42 1.68
N THR A 53 1.44 -9.08 0.58
CA THR A 53 2.42 -9.79 -0.24
C THR A 53 2.34 -9.29 -1.67
N ALA A 54 3.35 -9.58 -2.47
CA ALA A 54 3.40 -9.23 -3.89
C ALA A 54 2.49 -10.14 -4.76
N ASP A 55 1.33 -10.53 -4.24
CA ASP A 55 0.27 -11.19 -5.00
C ASP A 55 -0.38 -10.18 -5.93
N ALA A 56 -0.63 -10.54 -7.19
CA ALA A 56 -1.24 -9.64 -8.17
C ALA A 56 -2.60 -9.09 -7.72
N ARG A 57 -3.34 -9.81 -6.86
CA ARG A 57 -4.62 -9.34 -6.27
C ARG A 57 -4.43 -8.27 -5.19
N ASN A 58 -3.22 -8.13 -4.67
CA ASN A 58 -2.84 -7.12 -3.69
C ASN A 58 -2.05 -5.98 -4.35
N LEU A 59 -1.90 -5.97 -5.67
CA LEU A 59 -1.15 -4.94 -6.39
C LEU A 59 -2.07 -4.15 -7.33
N TRP A 60 -1.77 -2.87 -7.51
CA TRP A 60 -2.47 -2.01 -8.45
C TRP A 60 -1.59 -0.84 -8.91
N PRO A 61 -1.83 -0.27 -10.11
CA PRO A 61 -1.11 0.91 -10.57
C PRO A 61 -1.71 2.17 -9.93
N GLN A 62 -1.01 2.76 -8.97
CA GLN A 62 -1.44 3.97 -8.28
C GLN A 62 -0.75 5.22 -8.86
N PRO A 63 -1.49 6.22 -9.35
CA PRO A 63 -0.87 7.41 -9.95
C PRO A 63 -0.04 8.21 -8.93
N TYR A 64 1.11 8.73 -9.34
CA TYR A 64 1.90 9.65 -8.51
C TYR A 64 1.29 11.07 -8.42
N GLY A 65 0.53 11.51 -9.44
CA GLY A 65 0.06 12.90 -9.48
C GLY A 65 -1.23 13.19 -10.26
N ALA A 66 -1.84 12.20 -10.91
CA ALA A 66 -3.05 12.43 -11.73
C ALA A 66 -4.31 12.77 -10.90
N THR A 67 -4.24 12.63 -9.57
CA THR A 67 -5.35 12.80 -8.62
C THR A 67 -4.80 13.30 -7.28
N ARG A 68 -5.65 13.93 -6.47
CA ARG A 68 -5.31 14.24 -5.07
C ARG A 68 -5.11 12.99 -4.21
N TRP A 69 -5.74 11.88 -4.59
CA TRP A 69 -5.59 10.57 -3.95
C TRP A 69 -4.53 9.80 -4.73
N ASN A 70 -3.26 10.17 -4.50
CA ASN A 70 -2.08 9.63 -5.18
C ASN A 70 -1.26 8.73 -4.26
N ALA A 71 -0.21 8.10 -4.79
CA ALA A 71 0.72 7.23 -4.05
C ALA A 71 1.20 7.87 -2.74
N TYR A 72 1.76 9.08 -2.82
CA TYR A 72 2.29 9.79 -1.66
C TYR A 72 1.26 10.01 -0.53
N VAL A 73 0.00 10.30 -0.87
CA VAL A 73 -1.06 10.46 0.14
C VAL A 73 -1.41 9.13 0.80
N LYS A 74 -1.34 8.01 0.07
CA LYS A 74 -1.53 6.69 0.67
C LYS A 74 -0.33 6.29 1.53
N ASP A 75 0.90 6.60 1.12
CA ASP A 75 2.12 6.34 1.90
C ASP A 75 2.06 6.95 3.30
N GLU A 76 1.50 8.16 3.43
CA GLU A 76 1.29 8.81 4.72
C GLU A 76 0.37 8.00 5.64
N LEU A 77 -0.71 7.44 5.09
CA LEU A 77 -1.62 6.57 5.84
C LEU A 77 -0.96 5.25 6.24
N GLU A 78 -0.17 4.66 5.34
CA GLU A 78 0.53 3.40 5.61
C GLU A 78 1.54 3.53 6.73
N GLN A 79 2.35 4.59 6.70
CA GLN A 79 3.29 4.92 7.78
C GLN A 79 2.55 5.16 9.09
N LEU A 80 1.42 5.87 9.05
CA LEU A 80 0.60 6.08 10.25
C LEU A 80 0.06 4.75 10.79
N PHE A 81 -0.50 3.89 9.94
CA PHE A 81 -1.07 2.61 10.36
C PHE A 81 -0.02 1.66 10.92
N GLN A 82 1.16 1.58 10.30
CA GLN A 82 2.28 0.82 10.86
C GLN A 82 2.61 1.32 12.27
N ARG A 83 2.75 2.65 12.45
CA ARG A 83 3.04 3.25 13.76
C ARG A 83 1.95 2.95 14.79
N LEU A 84 0.68 3.13 14.44
CA LEU A 84 -0.45 2.86 15.35
C LEU A 84 -0.53 1.38 15.74
N VAL A 85 -0.22 0.47 14.82
CA VAL A 85 -0.10 -0.97 15.13
C VAL A 85 1.04 -1.22 16.12
N CYS A 86 2.20 -0.60 15.91
CA CYS A 86 3.37 -0.77 16.78
C CYS A 86 3.20 -0.13 18.16
N GLU A 87 2.43 0.94 18.26
CA GLU A 87 2.02 1.55 19.52
C GLU A 87 0.90 0.75 20.22
N GLY A 88 0.30 -0.25 19.54
CA GLY A 88 -0.84 -1.03 20.05
C GLY A 88 -2.16 -0.25 20.06
N ALA A 89 -2.23 0.89 19.36
CA ALA A 89 -3.42 1.74 19.28
C ALA A 89 -4.51 1.14 18.37
N ILE A 90 -4.12 0.37 17.36
CA ILE A 90 -5.01 -0.44 16.53
C ILE A 90 -4.41 -1.84 16.34
N ASP A 91 -5.24 -2.85 16.09
CA ASP A 91 -4.75 -4.17 15.70
C ASP A 91 -4.42 -4.21 14.18
N ILE A 92 -3.51 -5.12 13.80
CA ILE A 92 -3.13 -5.33 12.38
C ILE A 92 -4.38 -5.57 11.52
N SER A 93 -5.37 -6.31 12.04
CA SER A 93 -6.57 -6.66 11.28
C SER A 93 -7.44 -5.46 10.94
N THR A 94 -7.49 -4.44 11.81
CA THR A 94 -8.21 -3.18 11.53
C THR A 94 -7.47 -2.37 10.49
N ALA A 95 -6.14 -2.21 10.62
CA ALA A 95 -5.34 -1.52 9.62
C ALA A 95 -5.52 -2.14 8.22
N GLN A 96 -5.42 -3.47 8.12
CA GLN A 96 -5.62 -4.22 6.87
C GLN A 96 -7.03 -4.02 6.29
N ARG A 97 -8.09 -4.08 7.10
CA ARG A 97 -9.47 -3.88 6.63
C ARG A 97 -9.69 -2.48 6.10
N GLU A 98 -9.24 -1.46 6.82
CA GLU A 98 -9.40 -0.05 6.45
C GLU A 98 -8.68 0.24 5.12
N MET A 99 -7.43 -0.24 4.97
CA MET A 99 -6.66 -0.16 3.72
C MET A 99 -7.37 -0.85 2.54
N ALA A 100 -7.84 -2.07 2.74
CA ALA A 100 -8.42 -2.88 1.67
C ALA A 100 -9.85 -2.45 1.25
N THR A 101 -10.59 -1.78 2.14
CA THR A 101 -11.99 -1.42 1.88
C THR A 101 -12.11 -0.03 1.27
N ASP A 102 -11.53 0.99 1.92
CA ASP A 102 -11.59 2.38 1.48
C ASP A 102 -10.50 3.18 2.21
N TRP A 103 -9.26 3.07 1.71
CA TRP A 103 -8.13 3.79 2.27
C TRP A 103 -8.33 5.32 2.22
N ILE A 104 -9.16 5.85 1.32
CA ILE A 104 -9.46 7.29 1.25
C ILE A 104 -10.33 7.72 2.44
N ALA A 105 -11.36 6.94 2.77
CA ALA A 105 -12.18 7.17 3.96
C ALA A 105 -11.34 7.02 5.24
N ALA A 106 -10.43 6.05 5.28
CA ALA A 106 -9.48 5.88 6.37
C ALA A 106 -8.53 7.09 6.49
N TYR A 107 -7.87 7.49 5.41
CA TYR A 107 -6.99 8.68 5.39
C TYR A 107 -7.70 9.89 5.97
N ARG A 108 -8.92 10.13 5.48
CA ARG A 108 -9.78 11.18 6.01
C ARG A 108 -9.89 11.03 7.53
N ARG A 109 -10.46 9.94 8.04
CA ARG A 109 -10.68 9.73 9.48
C ARG A 109 -9.48 10.05 10.38
N TYR A 110 -8.26 9.76 9.94
CA TYR A 110 -7.06 9.88 10.75
C TYR A 110 -6.28 11.20 10.59
N PHE A 111 -6.46 11.92 9.48
CA PHE A 111 -5.75 13.18 9.19
C PHE A 111 -6.70 14.39 9.22
N HIS A 112 -7.73 14.36 10.07
CA HIS A 112 -8.72 15.43 10.27
C HIS A 112 -8.37 16.38 11.41
#